data_AF-A0A3M2KW84-F1
#
_entry.id   AF-A0A3M2KW84-F1
#
_cell.length_a   1.000
_cell.length_b   1.000
_cell.length_c   1.000
_cell.angle_alpha   90.00
_cell.angle_beta   90.00
_cell.angle_gamma   90.00
#
_symmetry.space_group_name_H-M   'P 1'
#
loop_
_entity.id
_entity.type
_entity.pdbx_description
1 polymer ?
#
loop_
_entity_poly.entity_id
_entity_poly.type
_entity_poly.pdbx_seq_one_letter_code
_entity_poly.pdbx_strand_id
1 'polypeptide(L)'
;MNGSTNPGPRITNNSGIGALSGDIAHGGIGVLHGDQYVNQYLLDPAASPEQVFAEGMRCLTAGMRVRARQLVEEAIGRGHRSREGYYGWVLTIVSRRSPEDLTDEDWVPLRRALNGALGAWPDAEGNVAGANGAGSGDVGGYAEAARLVDDLLMAALTAEQEAGSGGTAGADPAGDFERRIAALPEARRAEVTDHLRYVIQRVEESVISAEDSAEIDAGLADEARRDRAARAPLFFTPDPLPLRPPAPAGRSIWPNDPSTATTLLTLAGMLLALGLVLGVAQTGALAGGTLFGVAVFVVPGALLLLGNGRAELRRRARQGRRPGWVRERRPLSPERERLRAVRGPAAQPAEAL
;
A
#
# COMPACT_ATOMS: atom_id res chain seq x y z
N MET A 1 45.87 5.28 -55.85
CA MET A 1 45.82 5.06 -54.40
C MET A 1 45.35 6.36 -53.74
N ASN A 2 44.05 6.51 -53.48
CA ASN A 2 43.51 7.61 -52.68
C ASN A 2 42.53 6.99 -51.68
N GLY A 3 42.97 6.90 -50.43
CA GLY A 3 42.18 6.37 -49.31
C GLY A 3 41.24 7.43 -48.77
N SER A 4 39.94 7.26 -49.02
CA SER A 4 38.88 8.05 -48.39
C SER A 4 38.62 7.48 -47.00
N THR A 5 39.14 8.16 -45.97
CA THR A 5 38.79 7.90 -44.58
C THR A 5 37.44 8.54 -44.30
N ASN A 6 36.39 7.72 -44.28
CA ASN A 6 35.05 8.13 -43.89
C ASN A 6 35.04 8.43 -42.38
N PRO A 7 34.86 9.68 -41.92
CA PRO A 7 34.77 9.95 -40.49
C PRO A 7 33.46 9.36 -39.97
N GLY A 8 33.58 8.35 -39.11
CA GLY A 8 32.42 7.78 -38.40
C GLY A 8 31.62 8.86 -37.67
N PRO A 9 30.33 8.59 -37.39
CA PRO A 9 29.43 9.55 -36.78
C PRO A 9 29.99 10.06 -35.45
N ARG A 10 30.37 11.34 -35.41
CA ARG A 10 30.75 12.03 -34.19
C ARG A 10 29.48 12.37 -33.41
N ILE A 11 29.28 11.72 -32.27
CA ILE A 11 28.29 12.11 -31.27
C ILE A 11 28.89 13.35 -30.55
N THR A 12 28.53 14.57 -30.98
CA THR A 12 29.14 15.80 -30.45
C THR A 12 28.36 16.48 -29.34
N ASN A 13 27.19 15.99 -28.93
CA ASN A 13 26.32 16.75 -28.03
C ASN A 13 25.78 15.83 -26.93
N ASN A 14 25.99 16.24 -25.68
CA ASN A 14 25.60 15.54 -24.46
C ASN A 14 24.09 15.71 -24.18
N SER A 15 23.24 15.41 -25.17
CA SER A 15 21.77 15.52 -25.08
C SER A 15 21.11 14.33 -24.34
N GLY A 16 21.89 13.37 -23.85
CA GLY A 16 21.38 12.17 -23.17
C GLY A 16 21.02 12.33 -21.68
N ILE A 17 21.37 13.44 -21.03
CA ILE A 17 21.13 13.64 -19.58
C ILE A 17 19.79 14.36 -19.31
N GLY A 18 19.14 14.92 -20.33
CA GLY A 18 17.85 15.61 -20.19
C GLY A 18 16.62 14.70 -20.04
N ALA A 19 16.78 13.38 -20.15
CA ALA A 19 15.65 12.44 -20.22
C ALA A 19 15.30 11.74 -18.90
N LEU A 20 16.05 11.98 -17.80
CA LEU A 20 15.97 11.14 -16.59
C LEU A 20 15.38 11.80 -15.35
N SER A 21 14.82 13.01 -15.44
CA SER A 21 14.01 13.53 -14.33
C SER A 21 12.94 14.48 -14.84
N GLY A 22 11.70 13.98 -14.87
CA GLY A 22 10.59 14.86 -14.56
C GLY A 22 10.90 15.49 -13.19
N ASP A 23 11.17 16.79 -13.20
CA ASP A 23 11.30 17.67 -12.04
C ASP A 23 12.62 17.67 -11.24
N ILE A 24 13.77 17.71 -11.93
CA ILE A 24 14.96 18.43 -11.41
C ILE A 24 15.14 19.70 -12.26
N ALA A 25 14.25 20.67 -12.06
CA ALA A 25 14.37 21.98 -12.73
C ALA A 25 15.54 22.83 -12.18
N HIS A 26 16.22 22.41 -11.10
CA HIS A 26 17.33 23.16 -10.49
C HIS A 26 18.47 22.24 -10.02
N GLY A 27 19.40 21.90 -10.93
CA GLY A 27 20.81 21.67 -10.56
C GLY A 27 21.19 20.40 -9.79
N GLY A 28 20.41 19.32 -9.84
CA GLY A 28 20.81 18.03 -9.27
C GLY A 28 21.68 17.22 -10.23
N ILE A 29 22.98 17.07 -9.95
CA ILE A 29 23.85 16.10 -10.63
C ILE A 29 23.65 14.75 -9.92
N GLY A 30 22.86 13.85 -10.54
CA GLY A 30 22.78 12.46 -10.13
C GLY A 30 23.90 11.64 -10.78
N VAL A 31 24.82 11.09 -9.99
CA VAL A 31 25.79 10.10 -10.47
C VAL A 31 25.17 8.72 -10.29
N LEU A 32 24.88 8.04 -11.41
CA LEU A 32 24.47 6.63 -11.40
C LEU A 32 25.67 5.77 -11.01
N HIS A 33 25.69 5.30 -9.77
CA HIS A 33 26.68 4.35 -9.28
C HIS A 33 26.11 2.93 -9.33
N GLY A 34 26.56 2.13 -10.31
CA GLY A 34 26.42 0.68 -10.31
C GLY A 34 25.95 0.10 -11.64
N ASP A 35 26.27 -1.18 -11.87
CA ASP A 35 25.82 -2.04 -12.98
C ASP A 35 24.29 -2.29 -13.01
N GLN A 36 23.50 -1.37 -12.47
CA GLN A 36 22.05 -1.41 -12.57
C GLN A 36 21.66 -0.99 -13.99
N TYR A 37 21.19 -1.98 -14.76
CA TYR A 37 20.65 -1.81 -16.10
C TYR A 37 19.68 -0.61 -16.15
N VAL A 38 20.14 0.49 -16.74
CA VAL A 38 19.26 1.59 -17.13
C VAL A 38 18.47 1.06 -18.32
N ASN A 39 17.21 0.71 -18.09
CA ASN A 39 16.29 0.39 -19.18
C ASN A 39 16.13 1.68 -20.01
N GLN A 40 16.85 1.77 -21.13
CA GLN A 40 16.70 2.85 -22.08
C GLN A 40 15.51 2.52 -22.98
N TYR A 41 14.43 3.29 -22.80
CA TYR A 41 13.20 3.19 -23.59
C TYR A 41 13.39 3.95 -24.91
N LEU A 42 14.31 3.45 -25.74
CA LEU A 42 14.58 3.98 -27.08
C LEU A 42 13.59 3.34 -28.05
N LEU A 43 12.70 4.17 -28.59
CA LEU A 43 11.78 3.76 -29.64
C LEU A 43 12.34 4.14 -31.02
N ASP A 44 12.21 3.24 -31.99
CA ASP A 44 12.45 3.60 -33.40
C ASP A 44 11.42 4.67 -33.81
N PRO A 45 11.83 5.80 -34.42
CA PRO A 45 10.90 6.78 -34.95
C PRO A 45 9.86 6.17 -35.92
N ALA A 46 10.23 5.10 -36.63
CA ALA A 46 9.40 4.34 -37.56
C ALA A 46 8.60 3.20 -36.90
N ALA A 47 8.62 3.10 -35.57
CA ALA A 47 7.82 2.10 -34.86
C ALA A 47 6.32 2.24 -35.15
N SER A 48 5.66 1.10 -35.29
CA SER A 48 4.21 1.01 -35.48
C SER A 48 3.44 1.60 -34.27
N PRO A 49 2.22 2.12 -34.46
CA PRO A 49 1.39 2.62 -33.37
C PRO A 49 1.23 1.62 -32.22
N GLU A 50 1.09 0.33 -32.52
CA GLU A 50 0.98 -0.77 -31.56
C GLU A 50 2.25 -0.92 -30.70
N GLN A 51 3.43 -0.80 -31.33
CA GLN A 51 4.72 -0.87 -30.62
C GLN A 51 4.92 0.35 -29.72
N VAL A 52 4.51 1.54 -30.19
CA VAL A 52 4.54 2.78 -29.39
C VAL A 52 3.64 2.62 -28.16
N PHE A 53 2.43 2.09 -28.34
CA PHE A 53 1.49 1.83 -27.24
C PHE A 53 2.05 0.82 -26.23
N ALA A 54 2.57 -0.31 -26.71
CA ALA A 54 3.16 -1.34 -25.86
C ALA A 54 4.33 -0.79 -25.03
N GLU A 55 5.17 0.06 -25.61
CA GLU A 55 6.23 0.74 -24.86
C GLU A 55 5.68 1.72 -23.83
N GLY A 56 4.61 2.44 -24.17
CA GLY A 56 3.89 3.30 -23.23
C GLY A 56 3.40 2.53 -22.00
N MET A 57 2.83 1.34 -22.20
CA MET A 57 2.39 0.48 -21.10
C MET A 57 3.56 -0.11 -20.28
N ARG A 58 4.69 -0.42 -20.91
CA ARG A 58 5.93 -0.78 -20.20
C ARG A 58 6.44 0.37 -19.34
N CYS A 59 6.44 1.59 -19.88
CA CYS A 59 6.79 2.80 -19.14
C CYS A 59 5.86 3.01 -17.93
N LEU A 60 4.56 2.76 -18.09
CA LEU A 60 3.57 2.89 -17.02
C LEU A 60 3.85 1.89 -15.88
N THR A 61 4.13 0.64 -16.24
CA THR A 61 4.51 -0.43 -15.28
C THR A 61 5.79 -0.07 -14.51
N ALA A 62 6.74 0.59 -15.18
CA ALA A 62 7.96 1.10 -14.56
C ALA A 62 7.75 2.38 -13.71
N GLY A 63 6.51 2.89 -13.61
CA GLY A 63 6.18 4.10 -12.84
C GLY A 63 6.48 5.43 -13.56
N MET A 64 6.86 5.40 -14.84
CA MET A 64 7.18 6.59 -15.63
C MET A 64 5.92 7.18 -16.30
N ARG A 65 4.99 7.65 -15.48
CA ARG A 65 3.65 8.08 -15.90
C ARG A 65 3.64 9.11 -17.03
N VAL A 66 4.43 10.18 -16.91
CA VAL A 66 4.45 11.28 -17.91
C VAL A 66 4.89 10.75 -19.29
N ARG A 67 5.93 9.92 -19.32
CA ARG A 67 6.42 9.31 -20.56
C ARG A 67 5.43 8.31 -21.13
N ALA A 68 4.81 7.49 -20.27
CA ALA A 68 3.77 6.56 -20.66
C ALA A 68 2.60 7.28 -21.35
N ARG A 69 2.11 8.37 -20.76
CA ARG A 69 1.03 9.19 -21.32
C ARG A 69 1.39 9.72 -22.71
N GLN A 70 2.59 10.30 -22.88
CA GLN A 70 3.04 10.80 -24.18
C GLN A 70 3.04 9.71 -25.26
N LEU A 71 3.58 8.53 -24.94
CA LEU A 71 3.64 7.40 -25.88
C LEU A 71 2.25 6.86 -26.21
N VAL A 72 1.36 6.74 -25.22
CA VAL A 72 -0.01 6.28 -25.46
C VAL A 72 -0.81 7.29 -26.29
N GLU A 73 -0.70 8.58 -25.99
CA GLU A 73 -1.34 9.65 -26.79
C GLU A 73 -0.81 9.68 -28.24
N GLU A 74 0.50 9.51 -28.41
CA GLU A 74 1.14 9.40 -29.73
C GLU A 74 0.64 8.18 -30.50
N ALA A 75 0.56 7.01 -29.87
CA ALA A 75 0.02 5.80 -30.49
C ALA A 75 -1.42 5.99 -30.97
N ILE A 76 -2.30 6.56 -30.13
CA ILE A 76 -3.69 6.86 -30.48
C ILE A 76 -3.76 7.89 -31.62
N GLY A 77 -2.92 8.92 -31.57
CA GLY A 77 -2.80 9.94 -32.62
C GLY A 77 -2.34 9.37 -33.97
N ARG A 78 -1.45 8.36 -33.95
CA ARG A 78 -0.98 7.62 -35.13
C ARG A 78 -1.97 6.55 -35.62
N GLY A 79 -3.12 6.38 -34.97
CA GLY A 79 -4.19 5.50 -35.44
C GLY A 79 -4.43 4.24 -34.60
N HIS A 80 -3.72 4.02 -33.48
CA HIS A 80 -3.99 2.92 -32.56
C HIS A 80 -5.27 3.16 -31.75
N ARG A 81 -6.41 3.13 -32.44
CA ARG A 81 -7.74 3.33 -31.86
C ARG A 81 -8.31 1.96 -31.54
N SER A 82 -8.13 1.53 -30.31
CA SER A 82 -8.70 0.31 -29.76
C SER A 82 -9.25 0.59 -28.37
N ARG A 83 -10.18 -0.25 -27.91
CA ARG A 83 -10.70 -0.18 -26.53
C ARG A 83 -9.56 -0.29 -25.51
N GLU A 84 -8.62 -1.19 -25.76
CA GLU A 84 -7.39 -1.34 -24.97
C GLU A 84 -6.56 -0.06 -24.96
N GLY A 85 -6.35 0.58 -26.12
CA GLY A 85 -5.59 1.82 -26.24
C GLY A 85 -6.16 2.94 -25.38
N TYR A 86 -7.48 3.13 -25.44
CA TYR A 86 -8.17 4.14 -24.62
C TYR A 86 -8.18 3.80 -23.13
N TYR A 87 -8.37 2.53 -22.75
CA TYR A 87 -8.25 2.11 -21.36
C TYR A 87 -6.82 2.32 -20.82
N GLY A 88 -5.80 1.98 -21.60
CA GLY A 88 -4.41 2.30 -21.28
C GLY A 88 -4.20 3.79 -21.07
N TRP A 89 -4.80 4.63 -21.92
CA TRP A 89 -4.75 6.09 -21.75
C TRP A 89 -5.39 6.55 -20.44
N VAL A 90 -6.56 6.01 -20.07
CA VAL A 90 -7.19 6.24 -18.75
C VAL A 90 -6.17 5.95 -17.64
N LEU A 91 -5.54 4.77 -17.64
CA LEU A 91 -4.55 4.38 -16.63
C LEU A 91 -3.36 5.34 -16.58
N THR A 92 -2.84 5.82 -17.72
CA THR A 92 -1.72 6.78 -17.70
C THR A 92 -2.07 8.12 -17.04
N ILE A 93 -3.34 8.51 -17.00
CA ILE A 93 -3.77 9.77 -16.39
C ILE A 93 -3.92 9.61 -14.86
N VAL A 94 -4.54 8.51 -14.43
CA VAL A 94 -4.94 8.27 -13.03
C VAL A 94 -3.90 7.51 -12.21
N SER A 95 -2.97 6.81 -12.85
CA SER A 95 -2.01 5.91 -12.18
C SER A 95 -1.23 6.62 -11.06
N ARG A 96 -1.34 6.05 -9.85
CA ARG A 96 -0.64 6.47 -8.63
C ARG A 96 -0.87 7.95 -8.28
N ARG A 97 -2.07 8.46 -8.56
CA ARG A 97 -2.53 9.78 -8.13
C ARG A 97 -3.72 9.62 -7.22
N SER A 98 -3.83 10.54 -6.27
CA SER A 98 -5.09 10.73 -5.58
C SER A 98 -6.07 11.51 -6.49
N PRO A 99 -7.39 11.34 -6.35
CA PRO A 99 -8.37 12.11 -7.13
C PRO A 99 -8.17 13.63 -7.04
N GLU A 100 -7.77 14.14 -5.89
CA GLU A 100 -7.47 15.56 -5.64
C GLU A 100 -6.23 16.07 -6.38
N ASP A 101 -5.33 15.19 -6.80
CA ASP A 101 -4.18 15.57 -7.60
C ASP A 101 -4.57 15.83 -9.06
N LEU A 102 -5.74 15.35 -9.52
CA LEU A 102 -6.19 15.49 -10.91
C LEU A 102 -6.64 16.93 -11.19
N THR A 103 -5.92 17.62 -12.06
CA THR A 103 -6.22 19.01 -12.44
C THR A 103 -7.31 19.07 -13.51
N ASP A 104 -7.89 20.25 -13.73
CA ASP A 104 -8.86 20.49 -14.83
C ASP A 104 -8.31 20.09 -16.20
N GLU A 105 -7.00 20.23 -16.40
CA GLU A 105 -6.29 19.83 -17.63
C GLU A 105 -6.22 18.30 -17.80
N ASP A 106 -6.32 17.53 -16.71
CA ASP A 106 -6.35 16.07 -16.73
C ASP A 106 -7.77 15.52 -16.95
N TRP A 107 -8.79 16.21 -16.43
CA TRP A 107 -10.18 15.77 -16.54
C TRP A 107 -10.71 15.76 -17.98
N VAL A 108 -10.30 16.71 -18.82
CA VAL A 108 -10.68 16.75 -20.25
C VAL A 108 -10.18 15.52 -21.03
N PRO A 109 -8.87 15.18 -21.02
CA PRO A 109 -8.38 13.97 -21.67
C PRO A 109 -8.88 12.69 -21.00
N LEU A 110 -9.08 12.68 -19.68
CA LEU A 110 -9.64 11.52 -18.98
C LEU A 110 -11.06 11.20 -19.46
N ARG A 111 -11.95 12.20 -19.55
CA ARG A 111 -13.30 12.01 -20.11
C ARG A 111 -13.25 11.53 -21.56
N ARG A 112 -12.33 12.07 -22.38
CA ARG A 112 -12.14 11.61 -23.76
C ARG A 112 -11.68 10.16 -23.80
N ALA A 113 -10.77 9.76 -22.92
CA ALA A 113 -10.25 8.41 -22.84
C ALA A 113 -11.33 7.42 -22.37
N LEU A 114 -12.09 7.77 -21.33
CA LEU A 114 -13.23 7.00 -20.84
C LEU A 114 -14.30 6.84 -21.92
N ASN A 115 -14.69 7.91 -22.61
CA ASN A 115 -15.65 7.82 -23.73
C ASN A 115 -15.13 6.91 -24.86
N GLY A 116 -13.82 6.93 -25.12
CA GLY A 116 -13.20 6.02 -26.09
C GLY A 116 -13.24 4.55 -25.63
N ALA A 117 -12.95 4.27 -24.36
CA ALA A 117 -12.98 2.92 -23.81
C ALA A 117 -14.40 2.35 -23.67
N LEU A 118 -15.36 3.19 -23.28
CA LEU A 118 -16.76 2.84 -23.06
C LEU A 118 -17.63 2.93 -24.33
N GLY A 119 -17.12 3.55 -25.39
CA GLY A 119 -17.82 3.70 -26.65
C GLY A 119 -18.20 2.37 -27.31
N ALA A 120 -19.10 2.44 -28.29
CA ALA A 120 -19.44 1.28 -29.11
C ALA A 120 -18.28 0.96 -30.05
N TRP A 121 -17.74 -0.24 -29.94
CA TRP A 121 -16.71 -0.76 -30.85
C TRP A 121 -17.32 -1.85 -31.72
N PRO A 122 -17.05 -1.86 -33.04
CA PRO A 122 -17.46 -2.96 -33.89
C PRO A 122 -16.80 -4.25 -33.40
N ASP A 123 -17.56 -5.34 -33.36
CA ASP A 123 -17.01 -6.67 -33.13
C ASP A 123 -16.18 -7.14 -34.34
N ALA A 124 -15.57 -8.32 -34.23
CA ALA A 124 -14.76 -8.90 -35.31
C ALA A 124 -15.55 -9.13 -36.62
N GLU A 125 -16.89 -9.19 -36.53
CA GLU A 125 -17.80 -9.36 -37.65
C GLU A 125 -18.32 -8.01 -38.20
N GLY A 126 -17.91 -6.89 -37.60
CA GLY A 126 -18.32 -5.54 -37.98
C GLY A 126 -19.67 -5.11 -37.41
N ASN A 127 -20.30 -5.91 -36.54
CA ASN A 127 -21.54 -5.52 -35.86
C ASN A 127 -21.23 -4.57 -34.71
N VAL A 128 -21.99 -3.48 -34.64
CA VAL A 128 -21.89 -2.54 -33.53
C VAL A 128 -22.71 -3.09 -32.38
N ALA A 129 -22.05 -3.67 -31.38
CA ALA A 129 -22.72 -4.10 -30.15
C ALA A 129 -23.40 -2.89 -29.49
N GLY A 130 -24.69 -3.04 -29.15
CA GLY A 130 -25.45 -2.00 -28.46
C GLY A 130 -24.82 -1.63 -27.12
N ALA A 131 -25.02 -0.39 -26.67
CA ALA A 131 -24.43 0.18 -25.45
C ALA A 131 -24.63 -0.64 -24.16
N ASN A 132 -25.58 -1.59 -24.16
CA ASN A 132 -25.92 -2.43 -23.01
C ASN A 132 -25.08 -3.72 -22.89
N GLY A 133 -24.05 -3.90 -23.73
CA GLY A 133 -22.72 -4.39 -23.31
C GLY A 133 -22.55 -5.78 -22.67
N ALA A 134 -23.54 -6.67 -22.61
CA ALA A 134 -23.39 -7.96 -21.94
C ALA A 134 -22.83 -9.10 -22.82
N GLY A 135 -22.51 -8.87 -24.10
CA GLY A 135 -22.17 -9.97 -25.01
C GLY A 135 -21.16 -9.60 -26.09
N SER A 136 -20.04 -10.33 -26.08
CA SER A 136 -19.19 -10.72 -27.22
C SER A 136 -18.01 -9.85 -27.68
N GLY A 137 -17.92 -8.56 -27.34
CA GLY A 137 -16.86 -7.70 -27.91
C GLY A 137 -15.64 -7.39 -27.02
N ASP A 138 -15.70 -7.65 -25.72
CA ASP A 138 -14.68 -7.20 -24.75
C ASP A 138 -13.90 -8.36 -24.15
N VAL A 139 -13.19 -9.10 -25.00
CA VAL A 139 -12.43 -10.31 -24.60
C VAL A 139 -11.44 -10.04 -23.47
N GLY A 140 -10.90 -8.81 -23.39
CA GLY A 140 -9.96 -8.41 -22.34
C GLY A 140 -10.58 -7.74 -21.11
N GLY A 141 -11.89 -7.51 -21.06
CA GLY A 141 -12.57 -6.83 -19.95
C GLY A 141 -12.18 -5.35 -19.78
N TYR A 142 -11.73 -4.69 -20.86
CA TYR A 142 -11.28 -3.30 -20.81
C TYR A 142 -12.42 -2.30 -20.59
N ALA A 143 -13.61 -2.57 -21.14
CA ALA A 143 -14.78 -1.70 -20.93
C ALA A 143 -15.25 -1.79 -19.48
N GLU A 144 -15.35 -3.00 -18.93
CA GLU A 144 -15.76 -3.16 -17.53
C GLU A 144 -14.74 -2.57 -16.57
N ALA A 145 -13.44 -2.75 -16.83
CA ALA A 145 -12.40 -2.11 -16.06
C ALA A 145 -12.48 -0.56 -16.16
N ALA A 146 -12.75 -0.01 -17.34
CA ALA A 146 -12.94 1.44 -17.52
C ALA A 146 -14.15 1.98 -16.77
N ARG A 147 -15.30 1.27 -16.77
CA ARG A 147 -16.49 1.64 -15.99
C ARG A 147 -16.16 1.66 -14.51
N LEU A 148 -15.47 0.63 -14.03
CA LEU A 148 -15.06 0.56 -12.64
C LEU A 148 -14.13 1.71 -12.25
N VAL A 149 -13.20 2.12 -13.12
CA VAL A 149 -12.35 3.30 -12.89
C VAL A 149 -13.20 4.57 -12.76
N ASP A 150 -14.16 4.78 -13.67
CA ASP A 150 -15.07 5.93 -13.65
C ASP A 150 -15.89 5.96 -12.36
N ASP A 151 -16.51 4.83 -12.00
CA ASP A 151 -17.32 4.69 -10.79
C ASP A 151 -16.50 4.93 -9.51
N LEU A 152 -15.27 4.41 -9.44
CA LEU A 152 -14.35 4.63 -8.31
C LEU A 152 -13.94 6.10 -8.18
N LEU A 153 -13.62 6.76 -9.30
CA LEU A 153 -13.28 8.18 -9.30
C LEU A 153 -14.47 9.03 -8.87
N MET A 154 -15.66 8.75 -9.40
CA MET A 154 -16.89 9.45 -9.02
C MET A 154 -17.18 9.25 -7.53
N ALA A 155 -17.12 8.02 -7.02
CA ALA A 155 -17.31 7.73 -5.61
C ALA A 155 -16.29 8.46 -4.71
N ALA A 156 -15.02 8.50 -5.12
CA ALA A 156 -13.97 9.17 -4.35
C ALA A 156 -14.15 10.70 -4.32
N LEU A 157 -14.72 11.29 -5.37
CA LEU A 157 -15.04 12.73 -5.43
C LEU A 157 -16.33 13.07 -4.69
N THR A 158 -17.37 12.24 -4.77
CA THR A 158 -18.65 12.48 -4.09
C THR A 158 -18.54 12.29 -2.58
N ALA A 159 -17.73 11.33 -2.15
CA ALA A 159 -17.35 11.11 -0.75
C ALA A 159 -16.97 12.41 -0.03
N GLU A 160 -16.21 13.28 -0.69
CA GLU A 160 -15.77 14.55 -0.14
C GLU A 160 -16.92 15.54 0.05
N GLN A 161 -17.87 15.55 -0.89
CA GLN A 161 -19.05 16.43 -0.82
C GLN A 161 -20.02 15.97 0.28
N GLU A 162 -20.16 14.66 0.47
CA GLU A 162 -21.11 14.08 1.43
C GLU A 162 -20.60 14.06 2.87
N ALA A 163 -19.28 14.00 3.08
CA ALA A 163 -18.68 14.19 4.41
C ALA A 163 -19.11 15.52 5.08
N GLY A 164 -19.57 16.50 4.29
CA GLY A 164 -20.16 17.74 4.80
C GLY A 164 -21.67 17.75 5.00
N SER A 165 -22.42 16.78 4.45
CA SER A 165 -23.89 16.88 4.30
C SER A 165 -24.72 15.84 5.06
N GLY A 166 -24.11 14.89 5.77
CA GLY A 166 -24.84 13.95 6.64
C GLY A 166 -25.78 13.01 5.86
N GLY A 167 -25.32 12.52 4.71
CA GLY A 167 -26.08 11.63 3.83
C GLY A 167 -26.45 10.28 4.46
N THR A 168 -27.55 9.69 3.99
CA THR A 168 -28.10 8.44 4.52
C THR A 168 -27.37 7.22 3.95
N ALA A 169 -26.82 6.39 4.85
CA ALA A 169 -26.11 5.14 4.55
C ALA A 169 -27.05 4.09 3.92
N GLY A 170 -27.15 4.07 2.58
CA GLY A 170 -28.09 3.21 1.85
C GLY A 170 -27.49 1.98 1.16
N ALA A 171 -26.17 1.88 1.02
CA ALA A 171 -25.50 0.75 0.40
C ALA A 171 -24.07 0.64 0.95
N ASP A 172 -23.47 -0.54 0.91
CA ASP A 172 -22.04 -0.77 1.15
C ASP A 172 -21.30 -0.64 -0.20
N PRO A 173 -20.89 0.58 -0.60
CA PRO A 173 -20.22 0.78 -1.89
C PRO A 173 -18.85 0.10 -1.93
N ALA A 174 -18.14 0.01 -0.79
CA ALA A 174 -16.84 -0.65 -0.72
C ALA A 174 -16.96 -2.13 -1.07
N GLY A 175 -17.90 -2.84 -0.45
CA GLY A 175 -18.18 -4.24 -0.76
C GLY A 175 -18.65 -4.46 -2.21
N ASP A 176 -19.34 -3.49 -2.82
CA ASP A 176 -19.69 -3.57 -4.24
C ASP A 176 -18.45 -3.45 -5.14
N PHE A 177 -17.57 -2.48 -4.87
CA PHE A 177 -16.33 -2.31 -5.63
C PHE A 177 -15.41 -3.51 -5.50
N GLU A 178 -15.23 -4.08 -4.31
CA GLU A 178 -14.43 -5.29 -4.12
C GLU A 178 -14.94 -6.47 -4.96
N ARG A 179 -16.27 -6.68 -4.99
CA ARG A 179 -16.88 -7.73 -5.81
C ARG A 179 -16.66 -7.49 -7.30
N ARG A 180 -16.78 -6.24 -7.76
CA ARG A 180 -16.53 -5.88 -9.17
C ARG A 180 -15.05 -6.03 -9.55
N ILE A 181 -14.12 -5.62 -8.69
CA ILE A 181 -12.68 -5.85 -8.86
C ILE A 181 -12.39 -7.36 -8.96
N ALA A 182 -13.01 -8.18 -8.10
CA ALA A 182 -12.83 -9.62 -8.11
C ALA A 182 -13.37 -10.29 -9.38
N ALA A 183 -14.46 -9.75 -9.96
CA ALA A 183 -15.08 -10.23 -11.19
C ALA A 183 -14.30 -9.87 -12.47
N LEU A 184 -13.36 -8.92 -12.40
CA LEU A 184 -12.52 -8.56 -13.54
C LEU A 184 -11.57 -9.72 -13.93
N PRO A 185 -11.18 -9.82 -15.23
CA PRO A 185 -10.08 -10.67 -15.64
C PRO A 185 -8.80 -10.37 -14.84
N GLU A 186 -8.01 -11.41 -14.55
CA GLU A 186 -6.86 -11.31 -13.64
C GLU A 186 -5.87 -10.18 -14.01
N ALA A 187 -5.59 -10.02 -15.30
CA ALA A 187 -4.73 -8.93 -15.79
C ALA A 187 -5.32 -7.54 -15.48
N ARG A 188 -6.62 -7.33 -15.71
CA ARG A 188 -7.29 -6.05 -15.44
C ARG A 188 -7.36 -5.77 -13.95
N ARG A 189 -7.64 -6.80 -13.15
CA ARG A 189 -7.66 -6.69 -11.68
C ARG A 189 -6.30 -6.23 -11.16
N ALA A 190 -5.20 -6.84 -11.62
CA ALA A 190 -3.85 -6.45 -11.21
C ALA A 190 -3.53 -4.99 -11.56
N GLU A 191 -3.90 -4.54 -12.77
CA GLU A 191 -3.68 -3.16 -13.21
C GLU A 191 -4.52 -2.16 -12.40
N VAL A 192 -5.81 -2.43 -12.19
CA VAL A 192 -6.70 -1.60 -11.36
C VAL A 192 -6.15 -1.48 -9.93
N THR A 193 -5.79 -2.60 -9.31
CA THR A 193 -5.26 -2.60 -7.93
C THR A 193 -3.92 -1.87 -7.80
N ASP A 194 -3.00 -1.98 -8.78
CA ASP A 194 -1.72 -1.25 -8.69
C ASP A 194 -1.88 0.25 -8.99
N HIS A 195 -2.57 0.58 -10.09
CA HIS A 195 -2.63 1.95 -10.59
C HIS A 195 -3.64 2.83 -9.85
N LEU A 196 -4.74 2.27 -9.34
CA LEU A 196 -5.79 3.01 -8.62
C LEU A 196 -5.69 2.89 -7.10
N ARG A 197 -4.56 2.42 -6.55
CA ARG A 197 -4.41 2.21 -5.11
C ARG A 197 -4.86 3.39 -4.24
N TYR A 198 -4.49 4.62 -4.61
CA TYR A 198 -4.87 5.82 -3.85
C TYR A 198 -6.35 6.15 -3.98
N VAL A 199 -6.95 5.94 -5.14
CA VAL A 199 -8.39 6.13 -5.35
C VAL A 199 -9.19 5.12 -4.52
N ILE A 200 -8.78 3.85 -4.54
CA ILE A 200 -9.41 2.78 -3.74
C ILE A 200 -9.30 3.09 -2.25
N GLN A 201 -8.09 3.40 -1.76
CA GLN A 201 -7.86 3.78 -0.37
C GLN A 201 -8.76 4.96 0.04
N ARG A 202 -8.94 5.95 -0.84
CA ARG A 202 -9.79 7.11 -0.57
C ARG A 202 -11.27 6.73 -0.41
N VAL A 203 -11.78 5.84 -1.26
CA VAL A 203 -13.16 5.33 -1.14
C VAL A 203 -13.33 4.54 0.16
N GLU A 204 -12.37 3.68 0.51
CA GLU A 204 -12.39 2.93 1.77
C GLU A 204 -12.40 3.86 2.99
N GLU A 205 -11.53 4.87 3.01
CA GLU A 205 -11.48 5.89 4.06
C GLU A 205 -12.81 6.65 4.18
N SER A 206 -13.46 6.94 3.05
CA SER A 206 -14.79 7.57 3.06
C SER A 206 -15.86 6.68 3.68
N VAL A 207 -15.85 5.38 3.39
CA VAL A 207 -16.84 4.44 3.94
C VAL A 207 -16.65 4.32 5.45
N ILE A 208 -15.41 4.11 5.91
CA ILE A 208 -15.09 4.06 7.35
C ILE A 208 -15.50 5.37 8.03
N SER A 209 -15.17 6.52 7.43
CA SER A 209 -15.54 7.81 7.99
C SER A 209 -17.05 8.03 8.04
N ALA A 210 -17.82 7.51 7.09
CA ALA A 210 -19.27 7.59 7.07
C ALA A 210 -19.90 6.67 8.14
N GLU A 211 -19.36 5.46 8.32
CA GLU A 211 -19.77 4.54 9.39
C GLU A 211 -19.49 5.13 10.78
N ASP A 212 -18.27 5.65 11.00
CA ASP A 212 -17.88 6.31 12.24
C ASP A 212 -18.81 7.51 12.54
N SER A 213 -19.13 8.31 11.51
CA SER A 213 -20.04 9.44 11.64
C SER A 213 -21.46 8.98 11.98
N ALA A 214 -21.95 7.91 11.35
CA ALA A 214 -23.27 7.33 11.63
C ALA A 214 -23.34 6.73 13.04
N GLU A 215 -22.27 6.09 13.53
CA GLU A 215 -22.18 5.58 14.91
C GLU A 215 -22.22 6.73 15.92
N ILE A 216 -21.46 7.81 15.67
CA ILE A 216 -21.48 9.02 16.49
C ILE A 216 -22.89 9.63 16.51
N ASP A 217 -23.54 9.75 15.35
CA ASP A 217 -24.89 10.30 15.23
C ASP A 217 -25.97 9.44 15.90
N ALA A 218 -25.81 8.11 15.87
CA ALA A 218 -26.67 7.17 16.58
C ALA A 218 -26.49 7.27 18.10
N GLY A 219 -25.27 7.49 18.58
CA GLY A 219 -24.95 7.66 20.01
C GLY A 219 -25.32 9.04 20.58
N LEU A 220 -25.46 10.05 19.73
CA LEU A 220 -25.89 11.40 20.11
C LEU A 220 -27.38 11.40 20.53
N ALA A 221 -27.65 11.88 21.76
CA ALA A 221 -29.01 12.16 22.20
C ALA A 221 -29.70 13.15 21.26
N ASP A 222 -31.02 13.01 21.06
CA ASP A 222 -31.80 13.88 20.17
C ASP A 222 -31.62 15.39 20.47
N GLU A 223 -31.40 15.75 21.74
CA GLU A 223 -31.09 17.12 22.17
C GLU A 223 -29.73 17.58 21.66
N ALA A 224 -28.71 16.73 21.74
CA ALA A 224 -27.37 17.03 21.24
C ALA A 224 -27.36 17.15 19.70
N ARG A 225 -28.26 16.50 18.97
CA ARG A 225 -28.38 16.71 17.52
C ARG A 225 -28.92 18.11 17.18
N ARG A 226 -29.86 18.63 17.98
CA ARG A 226 -30.55 19.91 17.70
C ARG A 226 -29.81 21.12 18.27
N ASP A 227 -29.16 20.98 19.42
CA ASP A 227 -28.55 22.09 20.14
C ASP A 227 -27.01 22.05 20.05
N ARG A 228 -26.43 23.11 19.49
CA ARG A 228 -24.96 23.28 19.41
C ARG A 228 -24.34 23.39 20.80
N ALA A 229 -25.04 23.94 21.80
CA ALA A 229 -24.54 24.02 23.17
C ALA A 229 -24.44 22.63 23.81
N ALA A 230 -25.41 21.75 23.54
CA ALA A 230 -25.39 20.36 23.99
C ALA A 230 -24.27 19.51 23.33
N ARG A 231 -23.75 19.93 22.17
CA ARG A 231 -22.58 19.30 21.53
C ARG A 231 -21.23 19.77 22.08
N ALA A 232 -21.18 20.93 22.71
CA ALA A 232 -19.91 21.52 23.17
C ALA A 232 -19.06 20.59 24.06
N PRO A 233 -19.64 19.81 25.01
CA PRO A 233 -18.86 18.90 25.84
C PRO A 233 -18.21 17.72 25.10
N LEU A 234 -18.68 17.40 23.88
CA LEU A 234 -18.12 16.31 23.07
C LEU A 234 -16.84 16.74 22.33
N PHE A 235 -16.77 18.01 21.91
CA PHE A 235 -15.63 18.57 21.18
C PHE A 235 -14.61 19.26 22.10
N PHE A 236 -15.10 19.81 23.20
CA PHE A 236 -14.27 20.36 24.25
C PHE A 236 -14.33 19.39 25.40
N THR A 237 -13.31 18.53 25.52
CA THR A 237 -13.06 17.79 26.76
C THR A 237 -13.15 18.81 27.90
N PRO A 238 -14.14 18.72 28.81
CA PRO A 238 -14.12 19.55 30.00
C PRO A 238 -12.80 19.23 30.70
N ASP A 239 -11.98 20.26 30.92
CA ASP A 239 -10.67 20.25 31.61
C ASP A 239 -9.91 18.91 31.47
N PRO A 240 -8.90 18.79 30.59
CA PRO A 240 -8.32 17.52 30.15
C PRO A 240 -8.25 16.53 31.31
N LEU A 241 -8.95 15.39 31.18
CA LEU A 241 -9.03 14.37 32.23
C LEU A 241 -7.67 14.25 32.90
N PRO A 242 -7.58 14.43 34.23
CA PRO A 242 -6.31 14.51 34.93
C PRO A 242 -5.46 13.33 34.48
N LEU A 243 -4.22 13.61 34.04
CA LEU A 243 -3.32 12.63 33.44
C LEU A 243 -3.46 11.30 34.18
N ARG A 244 -4.19 10.35 33.59
CA ARG A 244 -4.27 9.03 34.19
C ARG A 244 -2.84 8.51 34.18
N PRO A 245 -2.27 8.13 35.34
CA PRO A 245 -0.98 7.48 35.33
C PRO A 245 -1.10 6.32 34.35
N PRO A 246 -0.15 6.17 33.40
CA PRO A 246 -0.22 5.10 32.42
C PRO A 246 -0.47 3.80 33.18
N ALA A 247 -1.43 3.00 32.69
CA ALA A 247 -1.73 1.72 33.30
C ALA A 247 -0.40 1.03 33.59
N PRO A 248 -0.16 0.57 34.84
CA PRO A 248 1.13 0.03 35.22
C PRO A 248 1.50 -1.00 34.17
N ALA A 249 2.66 -0.82 33.52
CA ALA A 249 3.08 -1.64 32.40
C ALA A 249 2.80 -3.10 32.78
N GLY A 250 1.83 -3.71 32.10
CA GLY A 250 1.35 -5.04 32.45
C GLY A 250 2.59 -5.90 32.64
N ARG A 251 2.72 -6.52 33.82
CA ARG A 251 3.89 -7.34 34.12
C ARG A 251 4.01 -8.32 32.98
N SER A 252 5.04 -8.14 32.16
CA SER A 252 5.37 -9.05 31.08
C SER A 252 5.36 -10.43 31.70
N ILE A 253 4.54 -11.33 31.16
CA ILE A 253 4.50 -12.73 31.58
C ILE A 253 5.88 -13.37 31.38
N TRP A 254 6.71 -12.77 30.50
CA TRP A 254 8.10 -13.12 30.35
C TRP A 254 8.95 -12.57 31.49
N PRO A 255 9.76 -13.44 32.14
CA PRO A 255 10.70 -12.99 33.14
C PRO A 255 11.69 -11.99 32.52
N ASN A 256 11.87 -10.85 33.18
CA ASN A 256 12.75 -9.77 32.73
C ASN A 256 14.24 -10.17 32.78
N ASP A 257 14.57 -11.21 33.53
CA ASP A 257 15.94 -11.69 33.62
C ASP A 257 16.27 -12.50 32.35
N PRO A 258 17.27 -12.06 31.56
CA PRO A 258 17.66 -12.72 30.32
C PRO A 258 18.06 -14.19 30.54
N SER A 259 18.55 -14.56 31.73
CA SER A 259 18.91 -15.94 32.07
C SER A 259 17.69 -16.87 32.15
N THR A 260 16.58 -16.37 32.72
CA THR A 260 15.31 -17.10 32.74
C THR A 260 14.69 -17.24 31.36
N ALA A 261 14.80 -16.23 30.50
CA ALA A 261 14.29 -16.32 29.14
C ALA A 261 15.10 -17.31 28.29
N THR A 262 16.43 -17.31 28.42
CA THR A 262 17.29 -18.28 27.72
C THR A 262 17.07 -19.70 28.24
N THR A 263 16.93 -19.90 29.56
CA THR A 263 16.64 -21.23 30.13
C THR A 263 15.27 -21.78 29.68
N LEU A 264 14.23 -20.95 29.58
CA LEU A 264 12.94 -21.39 29.05
C LEU A 264 13.02 -21.76 27.56
N LEU A 265 13.75 -20.98 26.76
CA LEU A 265 13.97 -21.26 25.35
C LEU A 265 14.81 -22.53 25.13
N THR A 266 15.86 -22.74 25.91
CA THR A 266 16.68 -23.96 25.82
C THR A 266 15.89 -25.19 26.27
N LEU A 267 15.09 -25.09 27.33
CA LEU A 267 14.21 -26.17 27.78
C LEU A 267 13.18 -26.53 26.70
N ALA A 268 12.53 -25.53 26.09
CA ALA A 268 11.58 -25.74 25.00
C ALA A 268 12.25 -26.40 23.78
N GLY A 269 13.46 -25.97 23.42
CA GLY A 269 14.26 -26.58 22.35
C GLY A 269 14.64 -28.03 22.65
N MET A 270 15.05 -28.33 23.89
CA MET A 270 15.38 -29.70 24.32
C MET A 270 14.16 -30.62 24.27
N LEU A 271 12.99 -30.15 24.73
CA LEU A 271 11.74 -30.92 24.66
C LEU A 271 11.32 -31.22 23.22
N LEU A 272 11.48 -30.25 22.31
CA LEU A 272 11.20 -30.44 20.88
C LEU A 272 12.15 -31.46 20.24
N ALA A 273 13.44 -31.37 20.54
CA ALA A 273 14.43 -32.33 20.07
C ALA A 273 14.16 -33.75 20.61
N LEU A 274 13.84 -33.87 21.90
CA LEU A 274 13.49 -35.14 22.53
C LEU A 274 12.23 -35.76 21.90
N GLY A 275 11.19 -34.95 21.68
CA GLY A 275 9.96 -35.38 21.00
C GLY A 275 10.23 -35.88 19.57
N LEU A 276 11.14 -35.24 18.84
CA LEU A 276 11.53 -35.65 17.49
C LEU A 276 12.31 -36.97 17.49
N VAL A 277 13.26 -37.15 18.42
CA VAL A 277 14.00 -38.41 18.59
C VAL A 277 13.07 -39.56 18.96
N LEU A 278 12.16 -39.35 19.92
CA LEU A 278 11.15 -40.34 20.30
C LEU A 278 10.20 -40.67 19.15
N GLY A 279 9.79 -39.65 18.38
CA GLY A 279 8.96 -39.81 17.19
C GLY A 279 9.62 -40.70 16.14
N VAL A 280 10.91 -40.45 15.82
CA VAL A 280 11.68 -41.26 14.88
C VAL A 280 11.87 -42.69 15.39
N ALA A 281 12.22 -42.87 16.67
CA ALA A 281 12.45 -44.20 17.26
C ALA A 281 11.19 -45.09 17.28
N GLN A 282 10.00 -44.49 17.40
CA GLN A 282 8.70 -45.20 17.45
C GLN A 282 8.13 -45.55 16.07
N THR A 283 8.74 -45.08 14.95
CA THR A 283 8.23 -45.37 13.59
C THR A 283 8.27 -46.86 13.19
N GLY A 284 8.87 -47.75 13.99
CA GLY A 284 8.92 -49.18 13.74
C GLY A 284 7.70 -50.00 14.18
N ALA A 285 6.78 -49.47 15.00
CA ALA A 285 5.63 -50.24 15.48
C ALA A 285 4.36 -49.37 15.65
N LEU A 286 3.36 -49.67 14.81
CA LEU A 286 1.96 -49.25 14.87
C LEU A 286 1.67 -47.73 14.82
N ALA A 287 0.98 -47.35 13.73
CA ALA A 287 0.60 -46.00 13.30
C ALA A 287 -0.21 -45.12 14.29
N GLY A 288 -0.44 -45.55 15.54
CA GLY A 288 -1.21 -44.81 16.55
C GLY A 288 -0.37 -43.96 17.52
N GLY A 289 0.87 -44.34 17.82
CA GLY A 289 1.68 -43.68 18.86
C GLY A 289 2.35 -42.37 18.43
N THR A 290 2.68 -42.24 17.14
CA THR A 290 3.42 -41.11 16.58
C THR A 290 2.60 -39.80 16.59
N LEU A 291 1.28 -39.87 16.39
CA LEU A 291 0.42 -38.70 16.42
C LEU A 291 0.30 -38.09 17.83
N PHE A 292 0.30 -38.91 18.88
CA PHE A 292 0.17 -38.42 20.25
C PHE A 292 1.45 -37.72 20.74
N GLY A 293 2.63 -38.28 20.43
CA GLY A 293 3.92 -37.68 20.78
C GLY A 293 4.16 -36.32 20.08
N VAL A 294 3.81 -36.21 18.80
CA VAL A 294 3.92 -34.95 18.06
C VAL A 294 2.93 -33.91 18.60
N ALA A 295 1.69 -34.31 18.88
CA ALA A 295 0.67 -33.39 19.40
C ALA A 295 1.02 -32.83 20.79
N VAL A 296 1.52 -33.66 21.70
CA VAL A 296 1.80 -33.23 23.09
C VAL A 296 3.05 -32.36 23.19
N PHE A 297 4.08 -32.60 22.38
CA PHE A 297 5.37 -31.90 22.54
C PHE A 297 5.65 -30.83 21.49
N VAL A 298 5.21 -31.02 20.23
CA VAL A 298 5.51 -30.06 19.15
C VAL A 298 4.53 -28.89 19.16
N VAL A 299 3.25 -29.14 19.45
CA VAL A 299 2.20 -28.10 19.39
C VAL A 299 2.41 -27.01 20.47
N PRO A 300 2.70 -27.31 21.74
CA PRO A 300 2.93 -26.27 22.74
C PRO A 300 4.21 -25.47 22.46
N GLY A 301 5.29 -26.13 22.03
CA GLY A 301 6.55 -25.48 21.65
C GLY A 301 6.38 -24.55 20.45
N ALA A 302 5.64 -25.01 19.42
CA ALA A 302 5.32 -24.23 18.24
C ALA A 302 4.38 -23.05 18.55
N LEU A 303 3.36 -23.25 19.39
CA LEU A 303 2.45 -22.18 19.82
C LEU A 303 3.19 -21.10 20.63
N LEU A 304 4.09 -21.48 21.52
CA LEU A 304 4.93 -20.53 22.26
C LEU A 304 5.86 -19.74 21.34
N LEU A 305 6.46 -20.38 20.34
CA LEU A 305 7.34 -19.74 19.35
C LEU A 305 6.59 -18.86 18.35
N LEU A 306 5.42 -19.29 17.87
CA LEU A 306 4.63 -18.61 16.84
C LEU A 306 3.79 -17.47 17.41
N GLY A 307 3.15 -17.66 18.57
CA GLY A 307 2.25 -16.67 19.16
C GLY A 307 2.98 -15.45 19.71
N ASN A 308 4.06 -15.68 20.48
CA ASN A 308 4.75 -14.59 21.20
C ASN A 308 6.19 -14.36 20.75
N GLY A 309 6.87 -15.39 20.22
CA GLY A 309 8.27 -15.29 19.83
C GLY A 309 8.53 -14.32 18.68
N ARG A 310 7.66 -14.31 17.65
CA ARG A 310 7.82 -13.42 16.49
C ARG A 310 7.67 -11.94 16.85
N ALA A 311 6.72 -11.58 17.70
CA ALA A 311 6.50 -10.19 18.13
C ALA A 311 7.68 -9.69 18.98
N GLU A 312 8.16 -10.52 19.91
CA GLU A 312 9.26 -10.16 20.80
C GLU A 312 10.61 -10.14 20.07
N LEU A 313 10.87 -11.07 19.14
CA LEU A 313 12.05 -11.02 18.26
C LEU A 313 12.05 -9.77 17.38
N ARG A 314 10.89 -9.39 16.81
CA ARG A 314 10.76 -8.13 16.05
C ARG A 314 10.97 -6.91 16.95
N ARG A 315 10.45 -6.92 18.18
CA ARG A 315 10.63 -5.83 19.15
C ARG A 315 12.10 -5.68 19.54
N ARG A 316 12.79 -6.78 19.85
CA ARG A 316 14.22 -6.80 20.18
C ARG A 316 15.09 -6.42 18.97
N ALA A 317 14.76 -6.90 17.77
CA ALA A 317 15.46 -6.47 16.55
C ALA A 317 15.28 -4.96 16.29
N ARG A 318 14.08 -4.40 16.51
CA ARG A 318 13.82 -2.96 16.41
C ARG A 318 14.58 -2.18 17.49
N GLN A 319 14.65 -2.67 18.73
CA GLN A 319 15.46 -2.05 19.79
C GLN A 319 16.98 -2.16 19.50
N GLY A 320 17.40 -3.26 18.88
CA GLY A 320 18.75 -3.53 18.40
C GLY A 320 19.21 -2.61 17.26
N ARG A 321 18.28 -2.10 16.45
CA ARG A 321 18.55 -1.15 15.36
C ARG A 321 18.32 0.31 15.74
N ARG A 322 17.82 0.60 16.94
CA ARG A 322 17.68 1.99 17.40
C ARG A 322 19.08 2.59 17.58
N PRO A 323 19.37 3.74 16.95
CA PRO A 323 20.67 4.39 17.07
C PRO A 323 20.98 4.76 18.53
N GLY A 324 22.27 4.80 18.88
CA GLY A 324 22.75 4.91 20.27
C GLY A 324 22.10 6.04 21.08
N TRP A 325 21.81 7.18 20.45
CA TRP A 325 21.16 8.34 21.08
C TRP A 325 19.69 8.09 21.51
N VAL A 326 19.02 7.06 20.98
CA VAL A 326 17.69 6.61 21.45
C VAL A 326 17.81 5.64 22.63
N ARG A 327 18.98 4.99 22.79
CA ARG A 327 19.28 4.12 23.95
C ARG A 327 19.86 4.89 25.12
N GLU A 328 20.54 6.00 24.85
CA GLU A 328 20.88 6.97 25.87
C GLU A 328 19.58 7.39 26.56
N ARG A 329 19.52 7.09 27.86
CA ARG A 329 18.36 7.40 28.69
C ARG A 329 18.00 8.84 28.41
N ARG A 330 16.75 9.10 27.97
CA ARG A 330 16.21 10.47 27.94
C ARG A 330 16.69 11.16 29.21
N PRO A 331 17.37 12.32 29.12
CA PRO A 331 17.77 13.05 30.30
C PRO A 331 16.54 13.14 31.21
N LEU A 332 16.74 12.81 32.49
CA LEU A 332 15.66 12.85 33.46
C LEU A 332 15.02 14.23 33.35
N SER A 333 13.68 14.30 33.33
CA SER A 333 13.04 15.61 33.35
C SER A 333 13.61 16.40 34.55
N PRO A 334 13.80 17.71 34.43
CA PRO A 334 14.40 18.52 35.51
C PRO A 334 13.70 18.32 36.86
N GLU A 335 12.40 18.01 36.80
CA GLU A 335 11.56 17.68 37.94
C GLU A 335 11.93 16.35 38.63
N ARG A 336 12.28 15.31 37.85
CA ARG A 336 12.81 14.05 38.40
C ARG A 336 14.21 14.20 38.94
N GLU A 337 15.04 15.05 38.35
CA GLU A 337 16.35 15.40 38.91
C GLU A 337 16.21 16.13 40.25
N ARG A 338 15.27 17.08 40.35
CA ARG A 338 14.92 17.74 41.62
C ARG A 338 14.41 16.75 42.66
N LEU A 339 13.50 15.83 42.29
CA LEU A 339 13.01 14.81 43.21
C LEU A 339 14.11 13.83 43.66
N ARG A 340 15.09 13.53 42.80
CA ARG A 340 16.28 12.74 43.16
C ARG A 340 17.20 13.49 44.10
N ALA A 341 17.43 14.78 43.85
CA ALA A 341 18.22 15.64 44.70
C ALA A 341 17.58 15.78 46.09
N VAL A 342 16.25 15.91 46.15
CA VAL A 342 15.49 16.01 47.40
C VAL A 342 15.45 14.66 48.15
N ARG A 343 15.39 13.52 47.45
CA ARG A 343 15.38 12.20 48.10
C ARG A 343 16.75 11.75 48.63
N GLY A 344 17.82 12.47 48.30
CA GLY A 344 19.19 12.08 48.66
C GLY A 344 19.60 10.75 48.02
N PRO A 345 20.88 10.37 48.10
CA PRO A 345 21.31 9.04 47.70
C PRO A 345 20.60 8.03 48.61
N ALA A 346 19.60 7.33 48.08
CA ALA A 346 19.03 6.17 48.75
C ALA A 346 20.19 5.25 49.12
N ALA A 347 20.39 5.05 50.42
CA ALA A 347 21.42 4.17 50.95
C ALA A 347 21.37 2.86 50.15
N GLN A 348 22.46 2.57 49.44
CA GLN A 348 22.62 1.29 48.78
C GLN A 348 22.42 0.23 49.87
N PRO A 349 21.51 -0.76 49.68
CA PRO A 349 21.38 -1.83 50.65
C PRO A 349 22.75 -2.48 50.74
N ALA A 350 23.33 -2.46 51.94
CA ALA A 350 24.60 -3.10 52.21
C ALA A 350 24.46 -4.57 51.83
N GLU A 351 25.13 -4.99 50.75
CA GLU A 351 25.27 -6.39 50.41
C GLU A 351 25.99 -7.06 51.58
N ALA A 352 25.23 -7.89 52.30
CA ALA A 352 25.76 -8.76 53.32
C ALA A 352 26.63 -9.83 52.64
N LEU A 353 27.89 -9.89 53.07
CA LEU A 353 28.84 -10.97 52.84
C LEU A 353 28.31 -12.31 53.39
#